data_AF-A0A5B0M6K9-F1
#
_entry.id   AF-A0A5B0M6K9-F1
#
_cell.length_a   1.000
_cell.length_b   1.000
_cell.length_c   1.000
_cell.angle_alpha   90.00
_cell.angle_beta   90.00
_cell.angle_gamma   90.00
#
_symmetry.space_group_name_H-M   'P 1'
#
loop_
_entity.id
_entity.type
_entity.pdbx_description
1 polymer ?
#
loop_
_entity_poly.entity_id
_entity_poly.type
_entity_poly.pdbx_seq_one_letter_code
_entity_poly.pdbx_strand_id
1 'polypeptide(L)'
;MILVQPHISMEIFSPAYFLPPNETQLTGDIKEVFEDLGFHETGVELLAHSNGTVVSGWIIKAFPKLVKRSCLLDPICFALWEGHVCYNFLYSKPKTGLEKLLRFGMAEELGIAFYTRRHFNWPDAVLWPHQVPGFRDPKRFIVLLSGKDAIINASRIRRYLLEGGMADAFPLPSDTSNSSQGCDDEPLIQVEIDRQDSAPGSQNIGTSERIGNGGIIFDPEAAHGQALLPDHPYLKAILGWLEGNGIRMDNGPQ
;
A
#
# COMPACT_ATOMS: atom_id res chain seq x y z
N MET A 1 6.32 17.27 -5.40
CA MET A 1 7.67 16.95 -4.86
C MET A 1 7.88 15.45 -4.96
N ILE A 2 9.06 14.99 -5.36
CA ILE A 2 9.42 13.56 -5.38
C ILE A 2 10.61 13.37 -4.45
N LEU A 3 10.49 12.45 -3.50
CA LEU A 3 11.57 12.11 -2.57
C LEU A 3 12.43 11.02 -3.20
N VAL A 4 13.67 11.38 -3.55
CA VAL A 4 14.63 10.46 -4.14
C VAL A 4 15.59 9.96 -3.07
N GLN A 5 15.78 8.64 -3.01
CA GLN A 5 16.74 8.00 -2.12
C GLN A 5 17.86 7.38 -2.97
N PRO A 6 19.06 8.00 -3.01
CA PRO A 6 20.15 7.58 -3.91
C PRO A 6 20.54 6.11 -3.77
N HIS A 7 20.56 5.61 -2.53
CA HIS A 7 20.89 4.22 -2.19
C HIS A 7 19.88 3.19 -2.69
N ILE A 8 18.62 3.57 -2.95
CA ILE A 8 17.58 2.70 -3.53
C ILE A 8 17.42 2.93 -5.02
N SER A 9 17.69 4.15 -5.48
CA SER A 9 17.55 4.57 -6.88
C SER A 9 18.77 4.20 -7.73
N MET A 10 19.73 3.45 -7.16
CA MET A 10 20.99 3.03 -7.82
C MET A 10 21.83 4.19 -8.34
N GLU A 11 21.79 5.34 -7.66
CA GLU A 11 22.58 6.51 -8.01
C GLU A 11 24.02 6.39 -7.48
N ILE A 12 24.78 5.43 -8.01
CA ILE A 12 26.12 5.03 -7.50
C ILE A 12 27.11 6.21 -7.43
N PHE A 13 26.93 7.23 -8.26
CA PHE A 13 27.80 8.43 -8.28
C PHE A 13 27.32 9.55 -7.35
N SER A 14 26.17 9.39 -6.70
CA SER A 14 25.69 10.35 -5.71
C SER A 14 26.60 10.33 -4.49
N PRO A 15 27.03 11.48 -3.95
CA PRO A 15 27.76 11.51 -2.68
C PRO A 15 26.93 10.96 -1.52
N ALA A 16 25.59 10.91 -1.65
CA ALA A 16 24.67 10.35 -0.68
C ALA A 16 24.38 8.85 -0.87
N TYR A 17 25.06 8.17 -1.80
CA TYR A 17 24.79 6.76 -2.13
C TYR A 17 24.93 5.79 -0.94
N PHE A 18 25.86 6.06 -0.02
CA PHE A 18 26.04 5.27 1.21
C PHE A 18 25.55 5.99 2.47
N LEU A 19 24.68 6.98 2.31
CA LEU A 19 24.14 7.78 3.40
C LEU A 19 22.60 7.66 3.46
N PRO A 20 22.04 6.45 3.69
CA PRO A 20 20.61 6.32 3.88
C PRO A 20 20.17 7.06 5.15
N PRO A 21 19.18 7.96 5.07
CA PRO A 21 18.70 8.67 6.25
C PRO A 21 17.90 7.73 7.14
N ASN A 22 18.00 7.93 8.45
CA ASN A 22 17.05 7.35 9.40
C ASN A 22 15.77 8.20 9.50
N GLU A 23 14.77 7.71 10.24
CA GLU A 23 13.49 8.40 10.45
C GLU A 23 13.67 9.84 10.93
N THR A 24 14.52 10.07 11.94
CA THR A 24 14.76 11.40 12.52
C THR A 24 15.39 12.37 11.51
N GLN A 25 16.39 11.91 10.74
CA GLN A 25 17.03 12.73 9.71
C GLN A 25 16.03 13.09 8.61
N LEU A 26 15.32 12.09 8.07
CA LEU A 26 14.36 12.33 6.99
C LEU A 26 13.24 13.28 7.43
N THR A 27 12.70 13.08 8.63
CA THR A 27 11.62 13.96 9.13
C THR A 27 12.12 15.36 9.44
N GLY A 28 13.37 15.53 9.87
CA GLY A 28 14.03 16.83 9.97
C GLY A 28 14.11 17.55 8.63
N ASP A 29 14.65 16.88 7.61
CA ASP A 29 14.78 17.44 6.26
C ASP A 29 13.41 17.79 5.65
N ILE A 30 12.41 16.93 5.84
CA ILE A 30 11.04 17.18 5.38
C ILE A 30 10.42 18.39 6.09
N LYS A 31 10.71 18.59 7.38
CA LYS A 31 10.22 19.75 8.13
C LYS A 31 10.75 21.04 7.50
N GLU A 32 12.04 21.11 7.21
CA GLU A 32 12.66 22.27 6.57
C GLU A 32 12.03 22.54 5.20
N VAL A 33 11.82 21.49 4.39
CA VAL A 33 11.14 21.63 3.10
C VAL A 33 9.69 22.10 3.24
N PHE A 34 8.96 21.65 4.26
CA PHE A 34 7.59 22.09 4.51
C PHE A 34 7.53 23.57 4.93
N GLU A 35 8.52 24.04 5.69
CA GLU A 35 8.67 25.45 6.07
C GLU A 35 8.99 26.30 4.83
N ASP A 36 9.99 25.92 4.05
CA ASP A 36 10.45 26.66 2.87
C ASP A 36 9.39 26.76 1.76
N LEU A 37 8.61 25.69 1.57
CA LEU A 37 7.54 25.64 0.56
C LEU A 37 6.18 26.13 1.07
N GLY A 38 6.09 26.53 2.35
CA GLY A 38 4.84 27.03 2.94
C GLY A 38 3.74 25.96 3.09
N PHE A 39 4.10 24.68 3.13
CA PHE A 39 3.12 23.58 3.26
C PHE A 39 2.42 23.51 4.61
N HIS A 40 2.85 24.31 5.60
CA HIS A 40 2.09 24.51 6.83
C HIS A 40 0.72 25.16 6.60
N GLU A 41 0.57 25.94 5.53
CA GLU A 41 -0.67 26.65 5.21
C GLU A 41 -1.65 25.76 4.44
N THR A 42 -1.14 24.99 3.48
CA THR A 42 -1.95 24.16 2.57
C THR A 42 -2.11 22.72 3.05
N GLY A 43 -1.12 22.19 3.78
CA GLY A 43 -0.96 20.77 4.04
C GLY A 43 -0.39 20.01 2.85
N VAL A 44 -0.26 18.69 3.02
CA VAL A 44 0.34 17.80 2.03
C VAL A 44 -0.52 16.58 1.74
N GLU A 45 -0.34 16.05 0.54
CA GLU A 45 -0.96 14.80 0.10
C GLU A 45 0.14 13.82 -0.29
N LEU A 46 0.04 12.59 0.20
CA LEU A 46 1.07 11.59 0.02
C LEU A 46 0.60 10.51 -0.94
N LEU A 47 1.43 10.20 -1.93
CA LEU A 47 1.30 9.03 -2.78
C LEU A 47 2.57 8.22 -2.60
N ALA A 48 2.42 6.96 -2.21
CA ALA A 48 3.56 6.09 -2.00
C ALA A 48 3.28 4.66 -2.39
N HIS A 49 4.33 4.00 -2.87
CA HIS A 49 4.28 2.61 -3.29
C HIS A 49 5.42 1.85 -2.61
N SER A 50 5.15 0.61 -2.21
CA SER A 50 6.18 -0.32 -1.71
C SER A 50 7.03 0.33 -0.60
N ASN A 51 8.36 0.35 -0.73
CA ASN A 51 9.27 0.98 0.24
C ASN A 51 9.00 2.48 0.46
N GLY A 52 8.46 3.20 -0.52
CA GLY A 52 8.06 4.60 -0.33
C GLY A 52 6.98 4.77 0.75
N THR A 53 6.24 3.71 1.09
CA THR A 53 5.25 3.73 2.18
C THR A 53 5.89 3.81 3.56
N VAL A 54 7.16 3.40 3.70
CA VAL A 54 7.95 3.61 4.92
C VAL A 54 8.21 5.10 5.13
N VAL A 55 8.71 5.77 4.08
CA VAL A 55 8.93 7.23 4.08
C VAL A 55 7.63 7.98 4.36
N SER A 56 6.54 7.62 3.68
CA SER A 56 5.23 8.23 3.94
C SER A 56 4.74 7.95 5.36
N GLY A 57 5.01 6.76 5.90
CA GLY A 57 4.72 6.41 7.29
C GLY A 57 5.44 7.31 8.28
N TRP A 58 6.74 7.57 8.08
CA TRP A 58 7.51 8.50 8.90
C TRP A 58 6.96 9.93 8.84
N ILE A 59 6.59 10.41 7.64
CA ILE A 59 5.95 11.74 7.48
C ILE A 59 4.60 11.79 8.19
N ILE A 60 3.78 10.74 8.08
CA ILE A 60 2.48 10.64 8.76
C ILE A 60 2.66 10.69 10.29
N LYS A 61 3.61 9.93 10.82
CA LYS A 61 3.93 9.89 12.26
C LYS A 61 4.38 11.26 12.77
N ALA A 62 5.27 11.92 12.05
CA ALA A 62 5.86 13.20 12.47
C ALA A 62 4.89 14.39 12.27
N PHE A 63 4.09 14.38 11.20
CA PHE A 63 3.27 15.54 10.79
C PHE A 63 1.79 15.20 10.55
N PRO A 64 1.09 14.52 11.50
CA PRO A 64 -0.26 14.00 11.27
C PRO A 64 -1.31 15.09 10.98
N LYS A 65 -1.06 16.34 11.38
CA LYS A 65 -1.95 17.48 11.14
C LYS A 65 -1.77 18.11 9.75
N LEU A 66 -0.58 17.94 9.15
CA LEU A 66 -0.26 18.48 7.82
C LEU A 66 -0.70 17.52 6.72
N VAL A 67 -0.64 16.21 6.97
CA VAL A 67 -1.10 15.21 6.01
C VAL A 67 -2.63 15.25 5.87
N LYS A 68 -3.10 15.80 4.75
CA LYS A 68 -4.53 15.93 4.44
C LYS A 68 -5.09 14.63 3.89
N ARG A 69 -4.38 14.04 2.93
CA ARG A 69 -4.74 12.79 2.26
C ARG A 69 -3.52 11.90 2.03
N SER A 70 -3.71 10.58 2.03
CA SER A 70 -2.67 9.61 1.69
C SER A 70 -3.22 8.46 0.85
N CYS A 71 -2.49 8.10 -0.19
CA CYS A 71 -2.72 6.93 -1.03
C CYS A 71 -1.49 6.02 -0.96
N LEU A 72 -1.67 4.81 -0.43
CA LEU A 72 -0.59 3.83 -0.29
C LEU A 72 -0.86 2.61 -1.17
N LEU A 73 0.09 2.30 -2.05
CA LEU A 73 0.03 1.17 -2.96
C LEU A 73 0.98 0.08 -2.48
N ASP A 74 0.49 -1.14 -2.39
CA ASP A 74 1.24 -2.31 -1.90
C ASP A 74 2.05 -1.96 -0.62
N PRO A 75 1.37 -1.48 0.43
CA PRO A 75 2.01 -0.84 1.58
C PRO A 75 2.72 -1.85 2.46
N ILE A 76 4.03 -1.99 2.25
CA ILE A 76 4.84 -2.86 3.10
C ILE A 76 4.80 -2.41 4.56
N CYS A 77 4.60 -1.11 4.86
CA CYS A 77 4.55 -0.58 6.22
C CYS A 77 3.45 -1.21 7.12
N PHE A 78 2.42 -1.84 6.53
CA PHE A 78 1.41 -2.65 7.23
C PHE A 78 1.74 -4.15 7.31
N ALA A 79 2.98 -4.54 7.05
CA ALA A 79 3.41 -5.94 7.14
C ALA A 79 4.85 -6.10 7.64
N LEU A 80 5.58 -5.02 7.94
CA LEU A 80 6.98 -5.10 8.38
C LEU A 80 7.19 -5.73 9.76
N TRP A 81 6.14 -5.89 10.57
CA TRP A 81 6.20 -6.70 11.80
C TRP A 81 6.20 -8.20 11.51
N GLU A 82 5.84 -8.62 10.28
CA GLU A 82 5.77 -10.02 9.92
C GLU A 82 7.13 -10.54 9.43
N GLY A 83 7.64 -11.58 10.08
CA GLY A 83 8.93 -12.19 9.70
C GLY A 83 8.96 -12.72 8.26
N HIS A 84 7.80 -13.05 7.68
CA HIS A 84 7.71 -13.54 6.31
C HIS A 84 8.13 -12.48 5.27
N VAL A 85 7.83 -11.20 5.50
CA VAL A 85 8.21 -10.11 4.58
C VAL A 85 9.72 -9.97 4.54
N CYS A 86 10.37 -9.97 5.71
CA CYS A 86 11.83 -9.97 5.83
C CYS A 86 12.45 -11.19 5.15
N TYR A 87 11.89 -12.38 5.36
CA TYR A 87 12.36 -13.61 4.69
C TYR A 87 12.25 -13.51 3.16
N ASN A 88 11.07 -13.17 2.64
CA ASN A 88 10.83 -13.05 1.21
C ASN A 88 11.74 -12.00 0.59
N PHE A 89 11.85 -10.84 1.21
CA PHE A 89 12.62 -9.74 0.65
C PHE A 89 14.15 -9.89 0.79
N LEU A 90 14.66 -10.52 1.85
CA LEU A 90 16.12 -10.60 2.11
C LEU A 90 16.75 -11.98 1.96
N TYR A 91 15.96 -13.06 2.01
CA TYR A 91 16.49 -14.42 2.10
C TYR A 91 15.87 -15.45 1.14
N SER A 92 14.72 -15.17 0.51
CA SER A 92 14.13 -16.11 -0.45
C SER A 92 15.09 -16.42 -1.59
N LYS A 93 15.13 -17.70 -2.00
CA LYS A 93 15.96 -18.14 -3.11
C LYS A 93 15.20 -17.99 -4.43
N PRO A 94 15.68 -17.16 -5.38
CA PRO A 94 15.08 -17.07 -6.70
C PRO A 94 15.28 -18.40 -7.44
N LYS A 95 14.21 -18.89 -8.06
CA LYS A 95 14.15 -20.17 -8.79
C LYS A 95 14.43 -19.98 -10.28
N THR A 96 14.03 -18.85 -10.84
CA THR A 96 14.19 -18.53 -12.26
C THR A 96 15.27 -17.48 -12.52
N GLY A 97 15.75 -17.38 -13.77
CA GLY A 97 16.69 -16.33 -14.17
C GLY A 97 16.10 -14.93 -14.05
N LEU A 98 14.81 -14.77 -14.38
CA LEU A 98 14.08 -13.52 -14.21
C LEU A 98 13.97 -13.14 -12.72
N GLU A 99 13.62 -14.09 -11.85
CA GLU A 99 13.59 -13.85 -10.40
C GLU A 99 14.96 -13.43 -9.85
N LYS A 100 16.07 -13.98 -10.37
CA LYS A 100 17.42 -13.56 -9.98
C LYS A 100 17.70 -12.11 -10.37
N LEU A 101 17.30 -11.69 -11.57
CA LEU A 101 17.47 -10.31 -12.03
C LEU A 101 16.64 -9.34 -11.18
N LEU A 102 15.37 -9.67 -10.95
CA LEU A 102 14.48 -8.91 -10.08
C LEU A 102 15.03 -8.83 -8.65
N ARG A 103 15.54 -9.95 -8.14
CA ARG A 103 16.17 -10.02 -6.82
C ARG A 103 17.38 -9.10 -6.71
N PHE A 104 18.24 -9.11 -7.72
CA PHE A 104 19.37 -8.19 -7.79
C PHE A 104 18.89 -6.73 -7.71
N GLY A 105 17.98 -6.34 -8.61
CA GLY A 105 17.51 -4.96 -8.70
C GLY A 105 16.69 -4.48 -7.48
N MET A 106 16.07 -5.37 -6.72
CA MET A 106 15.21 -4.97 -5.59
C MET A 106 15.83 -5.17 -4.22
N ALA A 107 16.87 -6.00 -4.06
CA ALA A 107 17.39 -6.33 -2.73
C ALA A 107 18.91 -6.59 -2.62
N GLU A 108 19.59 -6.95 -3.71
CA GLU A 108 21.00 -7.36 -3.67
C GLU A 108 21.97 -6.39 -4.36
N GLU A 109 21.46 -5.39 -5.08
CA GLU A 109 22.24 -4.25 -5.52
C GLU A 109 22.93 -3.59 -4.30
N LEU A 110 24.15 -3.10 -4.47
CA LEU A 110 25.04 -2.66 -3.40
C LEU A 110 24.41 -1.62 -2.46
N GLY A 111 23.78 -0.56 -2.99
CA GLY A 111 23.15 0.48 -2.19
C GLY A 111 21.92 -0.05 -1.46
N ILE A 112 21.10 -0.83 -2.15
CA ILE A 112 19.89 -1.43 -1.58
C ILE A 112 20.24 -2.43 -0.47
N ALA A 113 21.20 -3.31 -0.71
CA ALA A 113 21.67 -4.30 0.26
C ALA A 113 22.33 -3.62 1.46
N PHE A 114 23.08 -2.54 1.24
CA PHE A 114 23.66 -1.74 2.32
C PHE A 114 22.57 -1.14 3.21
N TYR A 115 21.56 -0.51 2.63
CA TYR A 115 20.42 0.03 3.37
C TYR A 115 19.63 -1.05 4.10
N THR A 116 19.10 -2.03 3.36
CA THR A 116 18.14 -3.01 3.87
C THR A 116 18.71 -3.97 4.91
N ARG A 117 20.02 -4.28 4.84
CA ARG A 117 20.67 -5.23 5.76
C ARG A 117 21.39 -4.57 6.94
N ARG A 118 21.68 -3.27 6.90
CA ARG A 118 22.45 -2.58 7.96
C ARG A 118 21.78 -1.35 8.55
N HIS A 119 20.96 -0.64 7.78
CA HIS A 119 20.42 0.66 8.18
C HIS A 119 18.89 0.68 8.29
N PHE A 120 18.21 -0.29 7.69
CA PHE A 120 16.76 -0.39 7.76
C PHE A 120 16.29 -0.83 9.15
N ASN A 121 15.67 0.10 9.88
CA ASN A 121 15.05 -0.20 11.17
C ASN A 121 13.60 -0.65 10.96
N TRP A 122 13.38 -1.97 11.01
CA TRP A 122 12.08 -2.60 10.75
C TRP A 122 10.96 -2.09 11.66
N PRO A 123 11.13 -2.03 13.00
CA PRO A 123 10.14 -1.42 13.90
C PRO A 123 9.74 0.01 13.54
N ASP A 124 10.70 0.88 13.23
CA ASP A 124 10.44 2.29 12.92
C ASP A 124 9.64 2.44 11.61
N ALA A 125 9.85 1.50 10.68
CA ALA A 125 9.18 1.47 9.40
C ALA A 125 7.73 0.95 9.45
N VAL A 126 7.30 0.39 10.58
CA VAL A 126 5.90 -0.01 10.78
C VAL A 126 5.01 1.21 10.94
N LEU A 127 3.88 1.21 10.22
CA LEU A 127 2.81 2.18 10.36
C LEU A 127 1.57 1.50 10.95
N TRP A 128 1.05 2.01 12.05
CA TRP A 128 -0.15 1.48 12.68
C TRP A 128 -1.40 2.23 12.23
N PRO A 129 -2.56 1.56 12.06
CA PRO A 129 -3.84 2.17 11.71
C PRO A 129 -4.20 3.42 12.52
N HIS A 130 -4.01 3.38 13.84
CA HIS A 130 -4.35 4.48 14.73
C HIS A 130 -3.42 5.71 14.56
N GLN A 131 -2.31 5.58 13.85
CA GLN A 131 -1.41 6.68 13.52
C GLN A 131 -1.82 7.41 12.23
N VAL A 132 -2.65 6.78 11.39
CA VAL A 132 -3.03 7.34 10.08
C VAL A 132 -4.20 8.33 10.21
N PRO A 133 -4.00 9.61 9.85
CA PRO A 133 -5.07 10.60 9.86
C PRO A 133 -6.18 10.22 8.89
N GLY A 134 -7.42 10.12 9.39
CA GLY A 134 -8.55 9.73 8.54
C GLY A 134 -8.50 8.28 8.07
N PHE A 135 -7.86 7.37 8.83
CA PHE A 135 -7.73 5.94 8.49
C PHE A 135 -9.01 5.28 7.95
N ARG A 136 -10.18 5.62 8.49
CA ARG A 136 -11.47 5.05 8.08
C ARG A 136 -12.21 5.87 7.03
N ASP A 137 -11.69 7.05 6.67
CA ASP A 137 -12.32 7.98 5.74
C ASP A 137 -11.74 7.77 4.33
N PRO A 138 -12.50 7.18 3.38
CA PRO A 138 -12.02 6.93 2.03
C PRO A 138 -11.74 8.21 1.23
N LYS A 139 -12.18 9.39 1.70
CA LYS A 139 -11.81 10.68 1.10
C LYS A 139 -10.41 11.14 1.53
N ARG A 140 -9.89 10.60 2.62
CA ARG A 140 -8.60 10.97 3.21
C ARG A 140 -7.56 9.88 3.11
N PHE A 141 -7.96 8.62 3.15
CA PHE A 141 -7.03 7.52 3.13
C PHE A 141 -7.51 6.40 2.23
N ILE A 142 -6.67 6.03 1.26
CA ILE A 142 -6.91 4.86 0.42
C ILE A 142 -5.68 3.96 0.37
N VAL A 143 -5.94 2.67 0.25
CA VAL A 143 -4.93 1.65 0.06
C VAL A 143 -5.26 0.86 -1.19
N LEU A 144 -4.26 0.63 -2.05
CA LEU A 144 -4.36 -0.32 -3.14
C LEU A 144 -3.50 -1.55 -2.83
N LEU A 145 -4.08 -2.73 -3.02
CA LEU A 145 -3.45 -4.01 -2.74
C LEU A 145 -3.48 -4.91 -3.99
N SER A 146 -2.30 -5.39 -4.36
CA SER A 146 -2.10 -6.34 -5.47
C SER A 146 -2.17 -7.79 -4.95
N GLY A 147 -3.13 -8.57 -5.42
CA GLY A 147 -3.45 -9.91 -4.89
C GLY A 147 -2.38 -10.96 -5.15
N LYS A 148 -1.63 -10.84 -6.26
CA LYS A 148 -0.50 -11.71 -6.63
C LYS A 148 0.86 -11.14 -6.22
N ASP A 149 0.89 -10.29 -5.21
CA ASP A 149 2.10 -9.72 -4.66
C ASP A 149 3.03 -10.81 -4.10
N ALA A 150 4.28 -10.82 -4.56
CA ALA A 150 5.30 -11.79 -4.16
C ALA A 150 6.09 -11.38 -2.90
N ILE A 151 5.96 -10.14 -2.46
CA ILE A 151 6.68 -9.55 -1.33
C ILE A 151 5.82 -9.61 -0.06
N ILE A 152 4.58 -9.14 -0.17
CA ILE A 152 3.62 -9.06 0.95
C ILE A 152 2.40 -9.95 0.71
N ASN A 153 1.79 -10.43 1.77
CA ASN A 153 0.50 -11.09 1.68
C ASN A 153 -0.64 -10.06 1.66
N ALA A 154 -1.06 -9.64 0.47
CA ALA A 154 -2.09 -8.63 0.26
C ALA A 154 -3.43 -8.98 0.92
N SER A 155 -3.85 -10.25 0.88
CA SER A 155 -5.10 -10.70 1.51
C SER A 155 -5.08 -10.55 3.03
N ARG A 156 -3.93 -10.81 3.66
CA ARG A 156 -3.74 -10.59 5.11
C ARG A 156 -3.76 -9.11 5.47
N ILE A 157 -3.08 -8.27 4.68
CA ILE A 157 -3.13 -6.82 4.89
C ILE A 157 -4.56 -6.31 4.71
N ARG A 158 -5.29 -6.77 3.68
CA ARG A 158 -6.70 -6.42 3.49
C ARG A 158 -7.53 -6.77 4.71
N ARG A 159 -7.43 -8.01 5.22
CA ARG A 159 -8.12 -8.44 6.43
C ARG A 159 -7.78 -7.56 7.63
N TYR A 160 -6.49 -7.26 7.83
CA TYR A 160 -6.01 -6.37 8.89
C TYR A 160 -6.63 -4.96 8.81
N LEU A 161 -6.71 -4.39 7.61
CA LEU A 161 -7.30 -3.06 7.40
C LEU A 161 -8.82 -3.07 7.62
N LEU A 162 -9.51 -4.12 7.18
CA LEU A 162 -10.94 -4.34 7.42
C LEU A 162 -11.25 -4.45 8.91
N GLU A 163 -10.46 -5.24 9.66
CA GLU A 163 -10.55 -5.36 11.12
C GLU A 163 -10.28 -4.01 11.82
N GLY A 164 -9.42 -3.16 11.23
CA GLY A 164 -9.21 -1.77 11.66
C GLY A 164 -10.40 -0.82 11.41
N GLY A 165 -11.42 -1.29 10.67
CA GLY A 165 -12.65 -0.56 10.35
C GLY A 165 -12.61 0.19 9.02
N MET A 166 -11.69 -0.15 8.11
CA MET A 166 -11.81 0.25 6.71
C MET A 166 -12.86 -0.62 6.00
N ALA A 167 -13.24 -0.23 4.79
CA ALA A 167 -14.12 -0.98 3.91
C ALA A 167 -13.53 -1.05 2.50
N ASP A 168 -13.91 -2.07 1.73
CA ASP A 168 -13.56 -2.13 0.31
C ASP A 168 -14.28 -1.06 -0.50
N ALA A 169 -13.53 -0.41 -1.39
CA ALA A 169 -14.07 0.42 -2.45
C ALA A 169 -15.06 -0.37 -3.30
N PHE A 170 -14.66 -1.59 -3.67
CA PHE A 170 -15.45 -2.52 -4.47
C PHE A 170 -15.53 -3.86 -3.73
N PRO A 171 -16.64 -4.16 -3.05
CA PRO A 171 -16.81 -5.45 -2.36
C PRO A 171 -16.59 -6.61 -3.32
N LEU A 172 -15.77 -7.58 -2.90
CA LEU A 172 -15.66 -8.85 -3.59
C LEU A 172 -16.98 -9.61 -3.47
N PRO A 173 -17.35 -10.43 -4.47
CA PRO A 173 -18.45 -11.36 -4.33
C PRO A 173 -18.23 -12.19 -3.06
N SER A 174 -19.26 -12.32 -2.22
CA SER A 174 -19.24 -13.27 -1.11
C SER A 174 -19.01 -14.66 -1.70
N ASP A 175 -17.92 -15.33 -1.33
CA ASP A 175 -17.65 -16.70 -1.75
C ASP A 175 -18.79 -17.61 -1.30
N THR A 176 -19.74 -17.91 -2.19
CA THR A 176 -20.57 -19.12 -2.09
C THR A 176 -19.71 -20.30 -2.52
N SER A 177 -18.71 -20.65 -1.71
CA SER A 177 -18.05 -21.95 -1.81
C SER A 177 -17.74 -22.48 -0.42
N ASN A 178 -18.69 -23.24 0.10
CA ASN A 178 -18.38 -24.38 0.95
C ASN A 178 -17.49 -25.33 0.14
N SER A 179 -16.18 -25.11 0.16
CA SER A 179 -15.20 -26.13 -0.17
C SER A 179 -14.10 -26.09 0.87
N SER A 180 -14.26 -26.98 1.85
CA SER A 180 -13.25 -27.39 2.79
C SER A 180 -12.00 -27.89 2.06
N GLN A 181 -10.92 -27.11 2.12
CA GLN A 181 -9.56 -27.63 2.10
C GLN A 181 -8.80 -26.95 3.24
N GLY A 182 -8.48 -27.76 4.25
CA GLY A 182 -7.91 -27.31 5.51
C GLY A 182 -6.47 -26.84 5.42
N CYS A 183 -6.18 -25.81 6.20
CA CYS A 183 -4.94 -25.65 6.95
C CYS A 183 -5.35 -24.87 8.21
N ASP A 184 -5.16 -25.50 9.37
CA ASP A 184 -5.68 -25.11 10.67
C ASP A 184 -5.40 -23.64 11.02
N ASP A 185 -6.46 -22.90 11.35
CA ASP A 185 -6.50 -21.78 12.30
C ASP A 185 -7.96 -21.33 12.44
N GLU A 186 -8.76 -22.12 13.18
CA GLU A 186 -10.12 -21.73 13.60
C GLU A 186 -10.04 -20.55 14.60
N PRO A 187 -10.74 -19.43 14.37
CA PRO A 187 -10.83 -18.36 15.35
C PRO A 187 -11.76 -18.77 16.49
N LEU A 188 -11.23 -18.80 17.71
CA LEU A 188 -12.01 -18.86 18.95
C LEU A 188 -12.84 -17.57 19.06
N ILE A 189 -14.14 -17.69 18.80
CA ILE A 189 -15.28 -16.78 19.09
C ILE A 189 -16.10 -16.51 17.81
N GLN A 190 -17.20 -17.25 17.66
CA GLN A 190 -18.29 -16.94 16.74
C GLN A 190 -19.30 -16.01 17.45
N VAL A 191 -19.60 -14.87 16.83
CA VAL A 191 -20.76 -14.06 17.18
C VAL A 191 -21.70 -14.08 15.98
N GLU A 192 -22.81 -14.81 16.11
CA GLU A 192 -23.92 -14.79 15.15
C GLU A 192 -24.58 -13.41 15.18
N ILE A 193 -24.68 -12.76 14.01
CA ILE A 193 -25.65 -11.70 13.78
C ILE A 193 -26.44 -12.08 12.53
N ASP A 194 -27.66 -12.52 12.79
CA ASP A 194 -28.73 -12.83 11.83
C ASP A 194 -29.08 -11.58 10.99
N ARG A 195 -29.21 -11.71 9.66
CA ARG A 195 -29.91 -10.74 8.81
C ARG A 195 -30.31 -11.32 7.44
N GLN A 196 -31.62 -11.27 7.24
CA GLN A 196 -32.49 -11.73 6.14
C GLN A 196 -32.02 -11.54 4.70
N ASP A 197 -32.34 -12.57 3.92
CA ASP A 197 -32.30 -12.67 2.46
C ASP A 197 -33.20 -11.65 1.74
N SER A 198 -32.74 -11.16 0.59
CA SER A 198 -33.59 -10.66 -0.49
C SER A 198 -32.92 -10.85 -1.85
N ALA A 199 -33.63 -11.51 -2.77
CA ALA A 199 -33.22 -11.94 -4.11
C ALA A 199 -33.15 -10.79 -5.15
N PRO A 200 -32.63 -11.02 -6.39
CA PRO A 200 -31.99 -9.97 -7.18
C PRO A 200 -32.95 -9.18 -8.07
N GLY A 201 -32.75 -7.87 -8.13
CA GLY A 201 -33.33 -7.00 -9.15
C GLY A 201 -32.42 -6.91 -10.37
N SER A 202 -32.92 -7.38 -11.52
CA SER A 202 -32.34 -7.17 -12.85
C SER A 202 -32.20 -5.66 -13.14
N GLN A 203 -31.00 -5.20 -13.49
CA GLN A 203 -30.79 -3.85 -14.04
C GLN A 203 -29.98 -3.83 -15.34
N ASN A 204 -30.38 -2.87 -16.16
CA ASN A 204 -30.11 -2.68 -17.59
C ASN A 204 -28.64 -2.41 -17.92
N ILE A 205 -28.26 -2.88 -19.11
CA ILE A 205 -26.96 -2.66 -19.76
C ILE A 205 -26.91 -1.22 -20.28
N GLY A 206 -26.22 -0.36 -19.51
CA GLY A 206 -25.61 0.88 -19.97
C GLY A 206 -24.18 0.90 -19.46
N THR A 207 -23.29 1.65 -20.12
CA THR A 207 -21.91 1.90 -19.67
C THR A 207 -21.93 2.59 -18.31
N SER A 208 -22.07 1.82 -17.23
CA SER A 208 -22.24 2.32 -15.86
C SER A 208 -20.88 2.34 -15.18
N GLU A 209 -20.39 3.53 -14.88
CA GLU A 209 -19.21 3.77 -14.04
C GLU A 209 -19.46 3.21 -12.63
N ARG A 210 -18.51 2.47 -12.07
CA ARG A 210 -18.59 1.96 -10.69
C ARG A 210 -17.96 2.98 -9.74
N ILE A 211 -18.73 3.41 -8.74
CA ILE A 211 -18.28 4.33 -7.69
C ILE A 211 -17.93 3.52 -6.45
N GLY A 212 -16.70 3.68 -5.97
CA GLY A 212 -16.21 3.01 -4.76
C GLY A 212 -16.56 3.78 -3.49
N ASN A 213 -17.03 3.06 -2.47
CA ASN A 213 -17.50 3.67 -1.20
C ASN A 213 -16.54 3.47 -0.02
N GLY A 214 -15.66 2.48 -0.09
CA GLY A 214 -14.60 2.21 0.89
C GLY A 214 -13.21 2.68 0.44
N GLY A 215 -12.23 2.55 1.34
CA GLY A 215 -10.86 3.01 1.13
C GLY A 215 -9.89 1.93 0.67
N ILE A 216 -10.31 0.65 0.60
CA ILE A 216 -9.46 -0.45 0.14
C ILE A 216 -9.80 -0.79 -1.31
N ILE A 217 -8.82 -0.67 -2.20
CA ILE A 217 -8.88 -1.16 -3.57
C ILE A 217 -8.08 -2.47 -3.59
N PHE A 218 -8.71 -3.58 -3.93
CA PHE A 218 -8.06 -4.88 -4.03
C PHE A 218 -8.14 -5.40 -5.46
N ASP A 219 -6.99 -5.58 -6.09
CA ASP A 219 -6.88 -6.19 -7.41
C ASP A 219 -6.37 -7.63 -7.24
N PRO A 220 -7.21 -8.66 -7.41
CA PRO A 220 -6.80 -10.05 -7.18
C PRO A 220 -5.72 -10.54 -8.16
N GLU A 221 -5.59 -9.91 -9.33
CA GLU A 221 -4.76 -10.40 -10.44
C GLU A 221 -3.44 -9.65 -10.61
N ALA A 222 -3.34 -8.44 -10.06
CA ALA A 222 -2.13 -7.62 -10.14
C ALA A 222 -0.96 -8.21 -9.32
N ALA A 223 0.24 -8.09 -9.88
CA ALA A 223 1.49 -8.24 -9.16
C ALA A 223 1.92 -6.92 -8.50
N HIS A 224 2.87 -7.01 -7.55
CA HIS A 224 3.43 -5.85 -6.84
C HIS A 224 3.81 -4.70 -7.79
N GLY A 225 3.26 -3.51 -7.58
CA GLY A 225 3.52 -2.30 -8.36
C GLY A 225 2.89 -2.25 -9.75
N GLN A 226 2.23 -3.31 -10.21
CA GLN A 226 1.61 -3.36 -11.54
C GLN A 226 0.49 -2.33 -11.69
N ALA A 227 -0.13 -1.92 -10.58
CA ALA A 227 -1.17 -0.90 -10.55
C ALA A 227 -0.70 0.51 -10.98
N LEU A 228 0.62 0.75 -11.04
CA LEU A 228 1.20 2.02 -11.49
C LEU A 228 1.48 2.06 -12.99
N LEU A 229 1.25 0.97 -13.73
CA LEU A 229 1.45 0.96 -15.18
C LEU A 229 0.43 1.90 -15.86
N PRO A 230 0.82 2.64 -16.92
CA PRO A 230 -0.05 3.62 -17.58
C PRO A 230 -1.41 3.08 -18.01
N ASP A 231 -1.44 1.84 -18.49
CA ASP A 231 -2.65 1.18 -19.00
C ASP A 231 -3.43 0.44 -17.91
N HIS A 232 -2.98 0.47 -16.66
CA HIS A 232 -3.66 -0.22 -15.57
C HIS A 232 -4.92 0.52 -15.16
N PRO A 233 -6.09 -0.14 -15.07
CA PRO A 233 -7.36 0.54 -14.83
C PRO A 233 -7.39 1.27 -13.49
N TYR A 234 -6.72 0.73 -12.46
CA TYR A 234 -6.65 1.38 -11.14
C TYR A 234 -5.73 2.61 -11.09
N LEU A 235 -4.80 2.79 -12.03
CA LEU A 235 -4.02 4.04 -12.10
C LEU A 235 -4.95 5.23 -12.33
N LYS A 236 -5.91 5.08 -13.25
CA LYS A 236 -6.93 6.10 -13.51
C LYS A 236 -7.78 6.39 -12.26
N ALA A 237 -8.14 5.37 -11.50
CA ALA A 237 -8.87 5.53 -10.25
C ALA A 237 -8.06 6.31 -9.19
N ILE A 238 -6.76 6.04 -9.08
CA ILE A 238 -5.86 6.76 -8.16
C ILE A 238 -5.74 8.23 -8.56
N LEU A 239 -5.50 8.50 -9.85
CA LEU A 239 -5.40 9.87 -10.35
C LEU A 239 -6.72 10.63 -10.15
N GLY A 240 -7.86 10.02 -10.47
CA GLY A 240 -9.18 10.60 -10.21
C GLY A 240 -9.42 10.89 -8.72
N TRP A 241 -8.99 9.99 -7.83
CA TRP A 241 -9.07 10.23 -6.38
C TRP A 241 -8.18 11.40 -5.96
N LEU A 242 -6.95 11.50 -6.46
CA LEU A 242 -6.04 12.63 -6.20
C LEU A 242 -6.60 13.96 -6.74
N GLU A 243 -7.35 13.94 -7.84
CA GLU A 243 -8.05 15.12 -8.36
C GLU A 243 -9.32 15.48 -7.55
N GLY A 244 -9.72 14.64 -6.59
CA GLY A 244 -10.90 14.86 -5.76
C GLY A 244 -12.21 14.31 -6.35
N ASN A 245 -12.13 13.56 -7.45
CA ASN A 245 -13.28 12.97 -8.13
C ASN A 245 -13.82 11.71 -7.43
N GLY A 246 -13.15 11.25 -6.37
CA GLY A 246 -13.44 10.00 -5.66
C GLY A 246 -12.85 8.78 -6.35
N ILE A 247 -13.17 7.58 -5.85
CA ILE A 247 -12.71 6.32 -6.42
C ILE A 247 -13.72 5.87 -7.48
N ARG A 248 -13.32 5.87 -8.75
CA ARG A 248 -14.17 5.52 -9.88
C ARG A 248 -13.45 4.58 -10.81
N MET A 249 -14.19 3.60 -11.34
CA MET A 249 -13.69 2.63 -12.30
C MET A 249 -14.66 2.53 -13.47
N ASP A 250 -14.11 2.50 -14.69
CA ASP A 250 -14.87 2.14 -15.87
C ASP A 250 -15.17 0.64 -15.81
N ASN A 251 -16.40 0.23 -16.13
CA ASN A 251 -16.65 -1.18 -16.40
C ASN A 251 -15.92 -1.52 -17.72
N GLY A 252 -14.76 -2.17 -17.61
CA GLY A 252 -14.11 -2.80 -18.75
C GLY A 252 -15.04 -3.85 -19.39
N PRO A 253 -14.85 -4.19 -20.67
CA PRO A 253 -15.60 -5.29 -21.28
C PRO A 253 -15.31 -6.58 -20.51
N GLN A 254 -16.38 -7.31 -20.16
CA GLN A 254 -16.30 -8.64 -19.53
C GLN A 254 -15.55 -9.63 -20.41
#